data_AF-U2A3J6-F1
#
_entry.id   AF-U2A3J6-F1
#
_cell.length_a   1.000
_cell.length_b   1.000
_cell.length_c   1.000
_cell.angle_alpha   90.00
_cell.angle_beta   90.00
_cell.angle_gamma   90.00
#
_symmetry.space_group_name_H-M   'P 1'
#
loop_
_entity.id
_entity.type
_entity.pdbx_description
1 polymer ?
#
loop_
_entity_poly.entity_id
_entity_poly.type
_entity_poly.pdbx_seq_one_letter_code
_entity_poly.pdbx_strand_id
1 'polypeptide(L)'
;MRPIFRFALPLALCLSPLTASALDIQPGVWEVSSHNMQVGGQAMPGMEQMLAQMQNLPPEQRQMMESMMAERGIKLGAGGVQMCLTAEQIAAQDIPLHDPESGCSNEILERSDQRWRFRFTCPDAQGEGETQFVSDREFTTKVTGTYNGQPSSMESRARWVGADCGSLRRQ
;
A
#
# COMPACT_ATOMS: atom_id res chain seq x y z
N MET A 1 -6.34 74.37 11.82
CA MET A 1 -5.06 73.71 11.48
C MET A 1 -5.30 72.20 11.38
N ARG A 2 -5.11 71.68 10.16
CA ARG A 2 -4.91 70.29 9.67
C ARG A 2 -5.52 69.08 10.43
N PRO A 3 -6.37 68.27 9.77
CA PRO A 3 -6.80 66.95 10.25
C PRO A 3 -5.71 65.90 10.03
N ILE A 4 -5.39 65.11 11.05
CA ILE A 4 -4.46 63.98 10.97
C ILE A 4 -5.26 62.74 10.59
N PHE A 5 -5.24 62.38 9.31
CA PHE A 5 -5.78 61.12 8.80
C PHE A 5 -4.88 59.97 9.24
N ARG A 6 -5.33 59.15 10.19
CA ARG A 6 -4.69 57.87 10.51
C ARG A 6 -5.22 56.80 9.56
N PHE A 7 -4.50 56.54 8.48
CA PHE A 7 -4.70 55.35 7.67
C PHE A 7 -4.20 54.13 8.46
N ALA A 8 -5.12 53.37 9.03
CA ALA A 8 -4.83 52.02 9.52
C ALA A 8 -4.88 51.07 8.32
N LEU A 9 -3.71 50.57 7.92
CA LEU A 9 -3.57 49.56 6.88
C LEU A 9 -4.02 48.20 7.44
N PRO A 10 -5.02 47.51 6.87
CA PRO A 10 -5.34 46.15 7.30
C PRO A 10 -4.23 45.22 6.80
N LEU A 11 -3.47 44.66 7.75
CA LEU A 11 -2.54 43.57 7.48
C LEU A 11 -3.36 42.33 7.12
N ALA A 12 -3.63 42.15 5.83
CA ALA A 12 -4.23 40.94 5.30
C ALA A 12 -3.24 39.78 5.48
N LEU A 13 -3.44 39.01 6.55
CA LEU A 13 -2.75 37.76 6.78
C LEU A 13 -3.24 36.77 5.71
N CYS A 14 -2.51 36.66 4.61
CA CYS A 14 -2.73 35.58 3.64
C CYS A 14 -2.48 34.25 4.37
N LEU A 15 -3.55 33.61 4.84
CA LEU A 15 -3.53 32.18 5.08
C LEU A 15 -3.37 31.52 3.71
N SER A 16 -2.13 31.30 3.31
CA SER A 16 -1.83 30.34 2.25
C SER A 16 -2.43 29.00 2.70
N PRO A 17 -3.34 28.38 1.93
CA PRO A 17 -3.70 27.00 2.22
C PRO A 17 -2.39 26.20 2.18
N LEU A 18 -2.03 25.54 3.28
CA LEU A 18 -1.11 24.42 3.19
C LEU A 18 -1.76 23.46 2.20
N THR A 19 -1.25 23.41 0.97
CA THR A 19 -1.52 22.29 0.08
C THR A 19 -0.80 21.11 0.71
N ALA A 20 -1.49 20.44 1.63
CA ALA A 20 -1.13 19.09 2.00
C ALA A 20 -1.11 18.31 0.68
N SER A 21 0.04 17.74 0.32
CA SER A 21 0.18 16.87 -0.85
C SER A 21 -0.62 15.59 -0.55
N ALA A 22 -1.94 15.66 -0.64
CA ALA A 22 -2.78 14.49 -0.45
C ALA A 22 -2.48 13.52 -1.60
N LEU A 23 -2.14 12.29 -1.25
CA LEU A 23 -2.00 11.24 -2.24
C LEU A 23 -3.37 11.01 -2.89
N ASP A 24 -3.48 11.25 -4.20
CA ASP A 24 -4.77 11.23 -4.90
C ASP A 24 -5.11 9.82 -5.40
N ILE A 25 -5.45 8.92 -4.47
CA ILE A 25 -5.94 7.56 -4.77
C ILE A 25 -7.31 7.30 -4.16
N GLN A 26 -8.05 6.35 -4.74
CA GLN A 26 -9.41 6.03 -4.33
C GLN A 26 -9.46 5.32 -2.97
N PRO A 27 -10.31 5.76 -2.02
CA PRO A 27 -10.63 4.95 -0.85
C PRO A 27 -11.45 3.72 -1.25
N GLY A 28 -11.33 2.65 -0.47
CA GLY A 28 -12.05 1.40 -0.68
C GLY A 28 -11.12 0.18 -0.74
N VAL A 29 -11.57 -0.83 -1.47
CA VAL A 29 -10.89 -2.11 -1.61
C VAL A 29 -9.86 -2.04 -2.72
N TRP A 30 -8.65 -2.43 -2.38
CA TRP A 30 -7.53 -2.60 -3.29
C TRP A 30 -7.13 -4.07 -3.33
N GLU A 31 -6.87 -4.59 -4.52
CA GLU A 31 -6.36 -5.94 -4.74
C GLU A 31 -4.90 -5.86 -5.17
N VAL A 32 -4.02 -6.52 -4.42
CA VAL A 32 -2.57 -6.54 -4.64
C VAL A 32 -2.15 -7.90 -5.19
N SER A 33 -1.54 -7.90 -6.37
CA SER A 33 -0.94 -9.07 -6.99
C SER A 33 0.58 -8.93 -7.06
N SER A 34 1.30 -10.04 -6.84
CA SER A 34 2.76 -10.08 -6.90
C SER A 34 3.22 -10.95 -8.06
N HIS A 35 4.28 -10.50 -8.74
CA HIS A 35 4.88 -11.13 -9.91
C HIS A 35 6.40 -10.94 -9.90
N ASN A 36 7.09 -11.62 -10.83
CA ASN A 36 8.55 -11.53 -11.00
C ASN A 36 9.36 -11.76 -9.70
N MET A 37 8.82 -12.57 -8.78
CA MET A 37 9.47 -12.84 -7.51
C MET A 37 10.69 -13.75 -7.71
N GLN A 38 11.81 -13.37 -7.13
CA GLN A 38 13.05 -14.15 -7.17
C GLN A 38 13.69 -14.21 -5.79
N VAL A 39 14.24 -15.37 -5.42
CA VAL A 39 15.03 -15.59 -4.20
C VAL A 39 16.24 -16.43 -4.56
N GLY A 40 17.44 -15.99 -4.21
CA GLY A 40 18.68 -16.71 -4.53
C GLY A 40 18.91 -16.92 -6.02
N GLY A 41 18.35 -16.05 -6.88
CA GLY A 41 18.36 -16.20 -8.35
C GLY A 41 17.38 -17.22 -8.91
N GLN A 42 16.54 -17.84 -8.07
CA GLN A 42 15.46 -18.72 -8.50
C GLN A 42 14.15 -17.97 -8.61
N ALA A 43 13.44 -18.15 -9.72
CA ALA A 43 12.09 -17.62 -9.89
C ALA A 43 11.11 -18.38 -8.99
N MET A 44 10.34 -17.63 -8.22
CA MET A 44 9.29 -18.17 -7.36
C MET A 44 7.92 -18.01 -8.05
N PRO A 45 6.94 -18.87 -7.73
CA PRO A 45 5.58 -18.72 -8.26
C PRO A 45 4.99 -17.37 -7.88
N GLY A 46 4.41 -16.67 -8.87
CA GLY A 46 3.66 -15.43 -8.64
C GLY A 46 2.30 -15.67 -7.98
N MET A 47 1.65 -14.61 -7.52
CA MET A 47 0.33 -14.68 -6.87
C MET A 47 -0.73 -15.31 -7.78
N GLU A 48 -0.74 -14.94 -9.06
CA GLU A 48 -1.70 -15.45 -10.05
C GLU A 48 -1.57 -16.97 -10.24
N GLN A 49 -0.33 -17.49 -10.27
CA GLN A 49 -0.07 -18.92 -10.41
C GLN A 49 -0.48 -19.68 -9.15
N MET A 50 -0.25 -19.09 -7.97
CA MET A 50 -0.71 -19.64 -6.71
C MET A 50 -2.24 -19.68 -6.66
N LEU A 51 -2.92 -18.60 -7.04
CA LEU A 51 -4.39 -18.54 -7.12
C LEU A 51 -4.95 -19.57 -8.10
N ALA A 52 -4.31 -19.77 -9.26
CA ALA A 52 -4.72 -20.79 -10.21
C ALA A 52 -4.63 -22.20 -9.60
N GLN A 53 -3.58 -22.50 -8.84
CA GLN A 53 -3.45 -23.77 -8.12
C GLN A 53 -4.53 -23.92 -7.04
N MET A 54 -4.86 -22.86 -6.31
CA MET A 54 -5.94 -22.87 -5.32
C MET A 54 -7.32 -23.13 -5.94
N GLN A 55 -7.58 -22.56 -7.12
CA GLN A 55 -8.81 -22.81 -7.86
C GLN A 55 -8.93 -24.27 -8.30
N ASN A 56 -7.81 -24.97 -8.51
CA ASN A 56 -7.81 -26.39 -8.86
C ASN A 56 -8.02 -27.34 -7.65
N LEU A 57 -8.02 -26.83 -6.42
CA LEU A 57 -8.27 -27.66 -5.23
C LEU A 57 -9.74 -28.11 -5.14
N PRO A 58 -10.01 -29.25 -4.50
CA PRO A 58 -11.37 -29.65 -4.12
C PRO A 58 -12.05 -28.54 -3.29
N PRO A 59 -13.38 -28.33 -3.44
CA PRO A 59 -14.09 -27.23 -2.80
C PRO A 59 -13.89 -27.15 -1.29
N GLU A 60 -13.91 -28.30 -0.60
CA GLU A 60 -13.71 -28.38 0.85
C GLU A 60 -12.30 -27.90 1.26
N GLN A 61 -11.27 -28.33 0.54
CA GLN A 61 -9.88 -27.91 0.82
C GLN A 61 -9.67 -26.44 0.55
N ARG A 62 -10.28 -25.92 -0.53
CA ARG A 62 -10.22 -24.49 -0.86
C ARG A 62 -10.87 -23.66 0.25
N GLN A 63 -12.07 -24.05 0.68
CA GLN A 63 -12.81 -23.33 1.72
C GLN A 63 -12.08 -23.37 3.07
N MET A 64 -11.49 -24.51 3.43
CA MET A 64 -10.66 -24.64 4.64
C MET A 64 -9.44 -23.71 4.59
N MET A 65 -8.79 -23.58 3.44
CA MET A 65 -7.65 -22.67 3.29
C MET A 65 -8.09 -21.20 3.33
N GLU A 66 -9.18 -20.85 2.63
CA GLU A 66 -9.76 -19.50 2.66
C GLU A 66 -10.16 -19.08 4.08
N SER A 67 -10.75 -19.98 4.88
CA SER A 67 -11.08 -19.67 6.28
C SER A 67 -9.83 -19.45 7.12
N MET A 68 -8.79 -20.30 6.96
CA MET A 68 -7.53 -20.11 7.67
C MET A 68 -6.83 -18.79 7.31
N MET A 69 -6.92 -18.34 6.06
CA MET A 69 -6.38 -17.04 5.65
C MET A 69 -7.21 -15.90 6.22
N ALA A 70 -8.54 -16.01 6.19
CA ALA A 70 -9.43 -15.00 6.76
C ALA A 70 -9.22 -14.84 8.27
N GLU A 71 -8.95 -15.93 9.00
CA GLU A 71 -8.56 -15.90 10.42
C GLU A 71 -7.26 -15.12 10.66
N ARG A 72 -6.36 -15.07 9.68
CA ARG A 72 -5.13 -14.26 9.68
C ARG A 72 -5.34 -12.87 9.09
N GLY A 73 -6.58 -12.44 8.89
CA GLY A 73 -6.93 -11.14 8.31
C GLY A 73 -6.64 -11.02 6.82
N ILE A 74 -6.34 -12.11 6.12
CA ILE A 74 -6.06 -12.13 4.69
C ILE A 74 -7.33 -12.50 3.94
N LYS A 75 -7.78 -11.61 3.05
CA LYS A 75 -8.86 -11.91 2.11
C LYS A 75 -8.29 -12.03 0.71
N LEU A 76 -8.67 -13.08 0.00
CA LEU A 76 -8.33 -13.23 -1.41
C LEU A 76 -9.44 -12.70 -2.30
N GLY A 77 -9.03 -12.00 -3.36
CA GLY A 77 -9.86 -11.67 -4.50
C GLY A 77 -9.49 -12.52 -5.72
N ALA A 78 -9.87 -12.05 -6.90
CA ALA A 78 -9.72 -12.82 -8.13
C ALA A 78 -8.26 -12.85 -8.62
N GLY A 79 -7.52 -11.76 -8.44
CA GLY A 79 -6.14 -11.59 -8.90
C GLY A 79 -5.11 -11.44 -7.78
N GLY A 80 -5.52 -11.34 -6.51
CA GLY A 80 -4.57 -11.13 -5.42
C GLY A 80 -5.18 -11.01 -4.03
N VAL A 81 -4.40 -10.45 -3.10
CA VAL A 81 -4.82 -10.19 -1.72
C VAL A 81 -5.55 -8.85 -1.67
N GLN A 82 -6.71 -8.83 -1.04
CA GLN A 82 -7.50 -7.61 -0.86
C GLN A 82 -7.16 -6.92 0.46
N MET A 83 -7.08 -5.59 0.41
CA MET A 83 -6.94 -4.70 1.56
C MET A 83 -7.90 -3.53 1.44
N CYS A 84 -8.30 -2.95 2.57
CA CYS A 84 -9.08 -1.71 2.61
C CYS A 84 -8.15 -0.52 2.87
N LEU A 85 -8.28 0.53 2.06
CA LEU A 85 -7.67 1.83 2.31
C LEU A 85 -8.78 2.85 2.59
N THR A 86 -8.76 3.44 3.79
CA THR A 86 -9.71 4.48 4.19
C THR A 86 -9.29 5.85 3.66
N ALA A 87 -10.24 6.77 3.53
CA ALA A 87 -9.95 8.14 3.09
C ALA A 87 -9.01 8.85 4.09
N GLU A 88 -9.17 8.56 5.38
CA GLU A 88 -8.35 9.08 6.46
C GLU A 88 -6.91 8.58 6.36
N GLN A 89 -6.70 7.28 6.09
CA GLN A 89 -5.37 6.72 5.86
C GLN A 89 -4.69 7.33 4.64
N ILE A 90 -5.43 7.49 3.54
CA ILE A 90 -4.91 8.10 2.30
C ILE A 90 -4.50 9.55 2.56
N ALA A 91 -5.37 10.33 3.22
CA ALA A 91 -5.09 11.71 3.58
C ALA A 91 -3.90 11.86 4.54
N ALA A 92 -3.76 10.94 5.49
CA ALA A 92 -2.62 10.87 6.41
C ALA A 92 -1.35 10.29 5.76
N GLN A 93 -1.44 9.79 4.52
CA GLN A 93 -0.38 9.03 3.84
C GLN A 93 0.10 7.82 4.68
N ASP A 94 -0.84 7.20 5.40
CA ASP A 94 -0.64 6.03 6.25
C ASP A 94 -1.16 4.77 5.54
N ILE A 95 -0.55 4.46 4.40
CA ILE A 95 -0.86 3.24 3.65
C ILE A 95 -0.04 2.09 4.24
N PRO A 96 -0.68 0.99 4.67
CA PRO A 96 0.03 -0.15 5.23
C PRO A 96 0.89 -0.82 4.16
N LEU A 97 2.21 -0.65 4.26
CA LEU A 97 3.21 -1.31 3.40
C LEU A 97 3.56 -2.72 3.89
N HIS A 98 3.12 -3.07 5.10
CA HIS A 98 3.32 -4.36 5.75
C HIS A 98 2.16 -4.62 6.72
N ASP A 99 2.05 -5.86 7.18
CA ASP A 99 1.16 -6.23 8.26
C ASP A 99 1.81 -5.87 9.61
N PRO A 100 1.15 -5.11 10.51
CA PRO A 100 1.72 -4.76 11.81
C PRO A 100 2.16 -5.94 12.68
N GLU A 101 1.53 -7.11 12.51
CA GLU A 101 1.88 -8.32 13.27
C GLU A 101 3.07 -9.10 12.66
N SER A 102 3.57 -8.69 11.49
CA SER A 102 4.64 -9.41 10.78
C SER A 102 6.04 -9.20 11.37
N GLY A 103 6.18 -8.32 12.37
CA GLY A 103 7.48 -7.92 12.93
C GLY A 103 8.35 -7.14 11.95
N CYS A 104 7.80 -6.71 10.81
CA CYS A 104 8.48 -5.83 9.87
C CYS A 104 8.41 -4.38 10.36
N SER A 105 9.44 -3.61 10.06
CA SER A 105 9.50 -2.16 10.21
C SER A 105 9.72 -1.54 8.84
N ASN A 106 9.18 -0.34 8.63
CA ASN A 106 9.36 0.43 7.42
C ASN A 106 9.84 1.84 7.76
N GLU A 107 10.84 2.31 7.02
CA GLU A 107 11.37 3.66 7.06
C GLU A 107 11.09 4.32 5.71
N ILE A 108 10.35 5.43 5.71
CA ILE A 108 10.07 6.18 4.48
C ILE A 108 11.29 7.05 4.16
N LEU A 109 11.88 6.82 2.99
CA LEU A 109 13.05 7.56 2.49
C LEU A 109 12.63 8.76 1.65
N GLU A 110 11.55 8.61 0.88
CA GLU A 110 11.00 9.65 0.02
C GLU A 110 9.48 9.50 -0.04
N ARG A 111 8.77 10.64 -0.01
CA ARG A 111 7.33 10.65 -0.14
C ARG A 111 6.87 11.84 -1.00
N SER A 112 6.27 11.52 -2.13
CA SER A 112 5.61 12.46 -3.04
C SER A 112 4.22 11.95 -3.43
N ASP A 113 3.50 12.72 -4.24
CA ASP A 113 2.22 12.35 -4.85
C ASP A 113 2.37 11.21 -5.88
N GLN A 114 3.52 11.09 -6.53
CA GLN A 114 3.76 10.12 -7.59
C GLN A 114 4.60 8.92 -7.14
N ARG A 115 5.49 9.12 -6.17
CA ARG A 115 6.50 8.14 -5.80
C ARG A 115 6.79 8.11 -4.31
N TRP A 116 6.77 6.91 -3.75
CA TRP A 116 7.26 6.65 -2.40
C TRP A 116 8.45 5.71 -2.45
N ARG A 117 9.51 6.02 -1.72
CA ARG A 117 10.63 5.11 -1.49
C ARG A 117 10.70 4.77 -0.02
N PHE A 118 10.96 3.52 0.27
CA PHE A 118 11.02 3.03 1.64
C PHE A 118 12.12 1.99 1.79
N ARG A 119 12.61 1.86 3.01
CA ARG A 119 13.44 0.74 3.46
C ARG A 119 12.61 -0.11 4.40
N PHE A 120 12.72 -1.42 4.28
CA PHE A 120 12.04 -2.35 5.16
C PHE A 120 13.05 -3.27 5.84
N THR A 121 12.75 -3.63 7.09
CA THR A 121 13.50 -4.60 7.89
C THR A 121 12.51 -5.50 8.59
N CYS A 122 12.58 -6.79 8.32
CA CYS A 122 11.80 -7.88 8.91
C CYS A 122 12.78 -8.89 9.56
N PRO A 123 12.30 -9.84 10.39
CA PRO A 123 13.16 -10.85 11.00
C PRO A 123 14.03 -11.63 9.99
N ASP A 124 13.43 -12.01 8.86
CA ASP A 124 14.06 -12.84 7.84
C ASP A 124 14.35 -12.10 6.53
N ALA A 125 14.04 -10.80 6.44
CA ALA A 125 14.11 -10.06 5.19
C ALA A 125 14.46 -8.59 5.40
N GLN A 126 15.19 -7.98 4.47
CA GLN A 126 15.44 -6.54 4.50
C GLN A 126 15.72 -6.01 3.10
N GLY A 127 15.51 -4.73 2.87
CA GLY A 127 15.81 -4.13 1.58
C GLY A 127 15.17 -2.77 1.39
N GLU A 128 15.08 -2.36 0.13
CA GLU A 128 14.43 -1.11 -0.28
C GLU A 128 13.32 -1.39 -1.30
N GLY A 129 12.31 -0.55 -1.27
CA GLY A 129 11.22 -0.57 -2.22
C GLY A 129 10.89 0.82 -2.75
N GLU A 130 10.30 0.83 -3.93
CA GLU A 130 9.74 2.02 -4.58
C GLU A 130 8.31 1.71 -5.01
N THR A 131 7.35 2.51 -4.54
CA THR A 131 5.97 2.54 -5.00
C THR A 131 5.81 3.71 -5.96
N GLN A 132 5.28 3.43 -7.15
CA GLN A 132 4.88 4.40 -8.15
C GLN A 132 3.35 4.40 -8.26
N PHE A 133 2.73 5.55 -8.02
CA PHE A 133 1.30 5.75 -8.21
C PHE A 133 1.05 6.05 -9.68
N VAL A 134 0.38 5.12 -10.36
CA VAL A 134 0.16 5.16 -11.82
C VAL A 134 -1.12 5.92 -12.14
N SER A 135 -2.13 5.80 -11.29
CA SER A 135 -3.40 6.52 -11.35
C SER A 135 -4.08 6.51 -9.98
N ASP A 136 -5.23 7.15 -9.86
CA ASP A 136 -6.07 7.10 -8.66
C ASP A 136 -6.55 5.68 -8.30
N ARG A 137 -6.45 4.73 -9.24
CA ARG A 137 -6.94 3.34 -9.11
C ARG A 137 -5.85 2.28 -9.32
N GLU A 138 -4.60 2.69 -9.46
CA GLU A 138 -3.50 1.77 -9.69
C GLU A 138 -2.17 2.30 -9.16
N PHE A 139 -1.44 1.44 -8.45
CA PHE A 139 -0.03 1.68 -8.12
C PHE A 139 0.78 0.40 -8.24
N THR A 140 2.07 0.55 -8.46
CA THR A 140 3.02 -0.57 -8.58
C THR A 140 4.15 -0.40 -7.59
N THR A 141 4.62 -1.50 -7.01
CA THR A 141 5.75 -1.49 -6.09
C THR A 141 6.82 -2.43 -6.59
N LYS A 142 8.08 -1.98 -6.55
CA LYS A 142 9.25 -2.82 -6.78
C LYS A 142 10.04 -2.91 -5.50
N VAL A 143 10.47 -4.11 -5.14
CA VAL A 143 11.23 -4.39 -3.93
C VAL A 143 12.49 -5.17 -4.30
N THR A 144 13.62 -4.78 -3.74
CA THR A 144 14.89 -5.50 -3.85
C THR A 144 15.57 -5.57 -2.49
N GLY A 145 16.15 -6.72 -2.17
CA GLY A 145 16.74 -6.92 -0.86
C GLY A 145 17.31 -8.30 -0.66
N THR A 146 17.17 -8.79 0.57
CA THR A 146 17.51 -10.15 0.95
C THR A 146 16.34 -10.83 1.66
N TYR A 147 16.27 -12.15 1.52
CA TYR A 147 15.38 -13.04 2.25
C TYR A 147 16.18 -14.26 2.70
N ASN A 148 16.21 -14.56 4.00
CA ASN A 148 17.05 -15.60 4.60
C ASN A 148 18.52 -15.53 4.15
N GLY A 149 19.06 -14.31 4.05
CA GLY A 149 20.44 -14.05 3.61
C GLY A 149 20.69 -14.22 2.10
N GLN A 150 19.69 -14.62 1.31
CA GLN A 150 19.81 -14.72 -0.15
C GLN A 150 19.26 -13.46 -0.83
N PRO A 151 19.83 -13.03 -1.98
CA PRO A 151 19.27 -11.92 -2.75
C PRO A 151 17.81 -12.19 -3.13
N SER A 152 16.95 -11.19 -2.96
CA SER A 152 15.53 -11.28 -3.30
C SER A 152 15.06 -10.06 -4.09
N SER A 153 14.06 -10.28 -4.94
CA SER A 153 13.35 -9.20 -5.63
C SER A 153 11.90 -9.60 -5.88
N MET A 154 11.03 -8.60 -5.95
CA MET A 154 9.60 -8.78 -6.21
C MET A 154 9.02 -7.53 -6.84
N GLU A 155 8.07 -7.70 -7.74
CA GLU A 155 7.21 -6.62 -8.25
C GLU A 155 5.77 -6.90 -7.84
N SER A 156 5.03 -5.87 -7.46
CA SER A 156 3.61 -5.96 -7.18
C SER A 156 2.82 -4.87 -7.87
N ARG A 157 1.54 -5.16 -8.11
CA ARG A 157 0.57 -4.24 -8.66
C ARG A 157 -0.66 -4.24 -7.77
N ALA A 158 -1.09 -3.05 -7.37
CA ALA A 158 -2.33 -2.85 -6.64
C ALA A 158 -3.35 -2.18 -7.56
N ARG A 159 -4.58 -2.70 -7.57
CA ARG A 159 -5.71 -2.13 -8.31
C ARG A 159 -6.89 -1.89 -7.40
N TRP A 160 -7.55 -0.75 -7.55
CA TRP A 160 -8.81 -0.50 -6.88
C TRP A 160 -9.92 -1.37 -7.50
N VAL A 161 -10.68 -2.08 -6.65
CA VAL A 161 -11.71 -3.04 -7.07
C VAL A 161 -13.12 -2.74 -6.53
N GLY A 162 -13.26 -1.77 -5.62
CA GLY A 162 -14.58 -1.33 -5.16
C GLY A 162 -14.52 -0.35 -4.00
N ALA A 163 -15.60 0.39 -3.77
CA ALA A 163 -15.66 1.41 -2.71
C ALA A 163 -15.95 0.81 -1.31
N ASP A 164 -16.65 -0.33 -1.26
CA ASP A 164 -17.11 -0.91 -0.01
C ASP A 164 -16.09 -1.91 0.56
N CYS A 165 -15.45 -1.51 1.66
CA CYS A 165 -14.53 -2.39 2.38
C CYS A 165 -15.22 -3.58 3.04
N GLY A 166 -16.52 -3.52 3.34
CA GLY A 166 -17.23 -4.61 4.01
C GLY A 166 -16.46 -5.16 5.21
N SER A 167 -16.21 -6.48 5.21
CA SER A 167 -15.46 -7.19 6.26
C SER A 167 -13.95 -6.92 6.30
N LEU A 168 -13.38 -6.21 5.31
CA LEU A 168 -11.95 -5.83 5.29
C LEU A 168 -11.65 -4.62 6.16
N ARG A 169 -12.67 -3.87 6.57
CA ARG A 169 -12.47 -2.72 7.46
C ARG A 169 -12.06 -3.28 8.83
N ARG A 170 -10.77 -3.34 9.10
CA ARG A 170 -10.28 -3.52 10.47
C ARG A 170 -10.75 -2.30 11.28
N GLN A 171 -11.38 -2.57 12.42
CA GLN A 171 -11.91 -1.56 13.34
C GLN A 171 -10.81 -0.66 13.87
#